data_AF-A0A8X6W9E8-F1
#
_entry.id   AF-A0A8X6W9E8-F1
#
_cell.length_a   1.000
_cell.length_b   1.000
_cell.length_c   1.000
_cell.angle_alpha   90.00
_cell.angle_beta   90.00
_cell.angle_gamma   90.00
#
_symmetry.space_group_name_H-M   'P 1'
#
loop_
_entity.id
_entity.type
_entity.pdbx_description
1 polymer ?
#
loop_
_entity_poly.entity_id
_entity_poly.type
_entity_poly.pdbx_seq_one_letter_code
_entity_poly.pdbx_strand_id
1 'polypeptide(L)'
;MSRRKQQSAFDQVSEFDRGRRVAYRDCELSFREIGSHVDETKQLQIVRMAVTDRSVTSRTVAQHIETVTHHSVSARTIRRRLQQSGLSARRSLLGLPLKQNHRRLRRQWCDERRL
;
A
#
# COMPACT_ATOMS: atom_id res chain seq x y z
N MET A 1 18.47 -5.47 26.26
CA MET A 1 17.88 -6.23 25.12
C MET A 1 18.85 -7.35 24.73
N SER A 2 18.42 -8.61 24.62
CA SER A 2 19.34 -9.73 24.30
C SER A 2 19.64 -9.80 22.80
N ARG A 3 20.90 -10.04 22.42
CA ARG A 3 21.42 -10.03 21.03
C ARG A 3 20.60 -10.90 20.06
N ARG A 4 20.08 -12.04 20.54
CA ARG A 4 19.19 -12.93 19.77
C ARG A 4 17.87 -12.28 19.34
N LYS A 5 17.27 -11.41 20.17
CA LYS A 5 16.01 -10.71 19.82
C LYS A 5 16.22 -9.63 18.76
N GLN A 6 17.42 -9.03 18.72
CA GLN A 6 17.76 -8.05 17.68
C GLN A 6 18.00 -8.74 16.32
N GLN A 7 18.67 -9.90 16.32
CA GLN A 7 18.86 -10.72 15.13
C GLN A 7 17.52 -11.17 14.55
N SER A 8 16.61 -11.71 15.36
CA SER A 8 15.30 -12.21 14.91
C SER A 8 14.39 -11.12 14.34
N ALA A 9 14.53 -9.87 14.79
CA ALA A 9 13.77 -8.74 14.27
C ALA A 9 14.37 -8.22 12.96
N PHE A 10 15.69 -8.27 12.80
CA PHE A 10 16.37 -8.00 11.53
C PHE A 10 16.06 -9.08 10.49
N ASP A 11 15.92 -10.33 10.94
CA ASP A 11 15.67 -11.45 10.04
C ASP A 11 14.26 -11.46 9.42
N GLN A 12 13.32 -10.76 10.03
CA GLN A 12 11.97 -10.56 9.48
C GLN A 12 11.89 -9.43 8.44
N VAL A 13 12.98 -8.71 8.21
CA VAL A 13 13.06 -7.60 7.26
C VAL A 13 13.49 -8.15 5.91
N SER A 14 12.86 -7.68 4.82
CA SER A 14 13.26 -8.10 3.47
C SER A 14 14.74 -7.88 3.21
N GLU A 15 15.36 -8.74 2.41
CA GLU A 15 16.75 -8.59 2.00
C GLU A 15 17.01 -7.21 1.37
N PHE A 16 16.05 -6.70 0.60
CA PHE A 16 16.07 -5.36 0.04
C PHE A 16 16.09 -4.26 1.12
N ASP A 17 15.19 -4.31 2.10
CA ASP A 17 15.15 -3.34 3.21
C ASP A 17 16.37 -3.48 4.12
N ARG A 18 16.97 -4.68 4.25
CA ARG A 18 18.25 -4.89 4.95
C ARG A 18 19.39 -4.18 4.23
N GLY A 19 19.50 -4.35 2.91
CA GLY A 19 20.52 -3.67 2.10
C GLY A 19 20.43 -2.15 2.21
N ARG A 20 19.21 -1.59 2.15
CA ARG A 20 19.00 -0.15 2.39
C ARG A 20 19.39 0.29 3.80
N ARG A 21 19.06 -0.48 4.83
CA ARG A 21 19.46 -0.16 6.21
C ARG A 21 20.98 -0.14 6.39
N VAL A 22 21.70 -1.04 5.72
CA VAL A 22 23.17 -1.04 5.70
C VAL A 22 23.69 0.20 4.98
N ALA A 23 23.23 0.47 3.76
CA ALA A 23 23.65 1.64 3.00
C ALA A 23 23.37 2.96 3.75
N TYR A 24 22.21 3.10 4.41
CA TYR A 24 21.92 4.30 5.20
C TYR A 24 22.78 4.40 6.45
N ARG A 25 23.15 3.28 7.07
CA ARG A 25 24.11 3.27 8.18
C ARG A 25 25.50 3.70 7.70
N ASP A 26 25.91 3.29 6.51
CA ASP A 26 27.18 3.68 5.90
C ASP A 26 27.20 5.19 5.55
N CYS A 27 26.03 5.79 5.35
CA CYS A 27 25.84 7.24 5.24
C CYS A 27 25.66 7.96 6.60
N GLU A 28 25.97 7.30 7.71
CA GLU A 28 25.89 7.83 9.09
C GLU A 28 24.50 8.34 9.53
N LEU A 29 23.43 7.88 8.88
CA LEU A 29 22.07 8.22 9.29
C LEU A 29 21.74 7.58 10.64
N SER A 30 21.05 8.31 11.50
CA SER A 30 20.56 7.78 12.76
C SER A 30 19.50 6.70 12.53
N PHE A 31 19.34 5.79 13.49
CA PHE A 31 18.29 4.76 13.44
C PHE A 31 16.88 5.34 13.20
N ARG A 32 16.62 6.56 13.68
CA ARG A 32 15.35 7.25 13.49
C ARG A 32 15.17 7.68 12.05
N GLU A 33 16.19 8.24 11.42
CA GLU A 33 16.17 8.67 10.01
C GLU A 33 16.08 7.48 9.07
N ILE A 34 16.80 6.39 9.37
CA ILE A 34 16.71 5.12 8.64
C ILE A 34 15.28 4.59 8.67
N GLY A 35 14.65 4.58 9.85
CA GLY A 35 13.25 4.17 10.01
C GLY A 35 12.29 5.03 9.18
N SER A 36 12.46 6.36 9.25
CA SER A 36 11.67 7.30 8.46
C SER A 36 11.79 7.04 6.96
N HIS A 37 12.99 6.85 6.42
CA HIS A 37 13.19 6.59 4.99
C HIS A 37 12.61 5.27 4.51
N VAL A 38 12.69 4.21 5.33
CA VAL A 38 12.06 2.92 5.00
C VAL A 38 10.54 3.04 5.00
N ASP A 39 9.96 3.71 5.99
CA ASP A 39 8.52 3.92 6.08
C ASP A 39 7.98 4.92 5.03
N GLU A 40 8.76 5.93 4.66
CA GLU A 40 8.45 6.90 3.61
C GLU A 40 8.40 6.23 2.25
N THR A 41 9.34 5.33 1.93
CA THR A 41 9.28 4.61 0.65
C THR A 41 8.04 3.75 0.48
N LYS A 42 7.58 3.09 1.56
CA LYS A 42 6.32 2.35 1.58
C LYS A 42 5.12 3.26 1.35
N GLN A 43 5.13 4.44 1.99
CA GLN A 43 4.09 5.46 1.82
C GLN A 43 4.07 6.02 0.40
N LEU A 44 5.23 6.34 -0.16
CA LEU A 44 5.38 6.85 -1.51
C LEU A 44 4.91 5.83 -2.53
N GLN A 45 5.17 4.53 -2.36
CA GLN A 45 4.67 3.50 -3.27
C GLN A 45 3.15 3.40 -3.28
N ILE A 46 2.49 3.42 -2.10
CA ILE A 46 1.02 3.43 -2.00
C ILE A 46 0.43 4.61 -2.77
N VAL A 47 0.97 5.81 -2.54
CA VAL A 47 0.48 7.05 -3.15
C VAL A 47 0.78 7.06 -4.65
N ARG A 48 2.00 6.70 -5.05
CA ARG A 48 2.42 6.63 -6.47
C ARG A 48 1.52 5.69 -7.25
N MET A 49 1.27 4.47 -6.78
CA MET A 49 0.38 3.53 -7.45
C MET A 49 -1.03 4.11 -7.63
N ALA A 50 -1.59 4.72 -6.58
CA ALA A 50 -2.93 5.30 -6.63
C ALA A 50 -3.05 6.58 -7.48
N VAL A 51 -1.94 7.30 -7.67
CA VAL A 51 -1.86 8.46 -8.57
C VAL A 51 -1.73 8.01 -10.02
N THR A 52 -0.85 7.04 -10.29
CA THR A 52 -0.62 6.49 -11.64
C THR A 52 -1.84 5.75 -12.16
N ASP A 53 -2.46 4.91 -11.33
CA ASP A 53 -3.69 4.19 -11.65
C ASP A 53 -4.72 4.36 -10.54
N ARG A 54 -5.74 5.18 -10.81
CA ARG A 54 -6.80 5.48 -9.86
C ARG A 54 -7.86 4.36 -9.75
N SER A 55 -7.79 3.34 -10.60
CA SER A 55 -8.64 2.14 -10.56
C SER A 55 -8.05 1.04 -9.68
N VAL A 56 -6.79 1.17 -9.28
CA VAL A 56 -6.09 0.18 -8.47
C VAL A 56 -6.81 -0.07 -7.15
N THR A 57 -7.02 -1.34 -6.84
CA THR A 57 -7.68 -1.72 -5.59
C THR A 57 -6.69 -1.77 -4.44
N SER A 58 -7.18 -1.59 -3.21
CA SER A 58 -6.35 -1.76 -2.01
C SER A 58 -5.69 -3.14 -1.93
N ARG A 59 -6.29 -4.19 -2.53
CA ARG A 59 -5.73 -5.53 -2.56
C ARG A 59 -4.51 -5.60 -3.49
N THR A 60 -4.62 -5.02 -4.69
CA THR A 60 -3.51 -4.94 -5.65
C THR A 60 -2.34 -4.12 -5.10
N VAL A 61 -2.63 -3.01 -4.42
CA VAL A 61 -1.61 -2.20 -3.73
C VAL A 61 -0.94 -2.99 -2.61
N ALA A 62 -1.71 -3.74 -1.80
CA ALA A 62 -1.15 -4.58 -0.74
C ALA A 62 -0.23 -5.68 -1.29
N GLN A 63 -0.66 -6.37 -2.35
CA GLN A 63 0.13 -7.39 -3.02
C GLN A 63 1.44 -6.83 -3.57
N HIS A 64 1.39 -5.67 -4.24
CA HIS A 64 2.59 -5.04 -4.77
C HIS A 64 3.59 -4.64 -3.67
N ILE A 65 3.11 -4.10 -2.54
CA ILE A 65 3.97 -3.75 -1.43
C ILE A 65 4.55 -4.99 -0.77
N GLU A 66 3.76 -6.05 -0.67
CA GLU A 66 4.22 -7.33 -0.16
C GLU A 66 5.28 -7.95 -1.07
N THR A 67 5.17 -7.85 -2.40
CA THR A 67 6.22 -8.34 -3.30
C THR A 67 7.49 -7.51 -3.24
N VAL A 68 7.38 -6.19 -3.08
CA VAL A 68 8.55 -5.29 -3.11
C VAL A 68 9.25 -5.19 -1.76
N THR A 69 8.49 -5.30 -0.66
CA THR A 69 9.02 -5.09 0.70
C THR A 69 8.95 -6.33 1.58
N HIS A 70 8.38 -7.44 1.09
CA HIS A 70 8.11 -8.68 1.85
C HIS A 70 7.35 -8.45 3.16
N HIS A 71 6.58 -7.36 3.22
CA HIS A 71 5.77 -6.99 4.37
C HIS A 71 4.33 -6.79 3.93
N SER A 72 3.41 -7.49 4.58
CA SER A 72 1.99 -7.31 4.33
C SER A 72 1.50 -6.00 4.96
N VAL A 73 0.67 -5.27 4.22
CA VAL A 73 0.05 -4.03 4.68
C VAL A 73 -1.47 -4.18 4.68
N SER A 74 -2.10 -3.86 5.80
CA SER A 74 -3.57 -3.93 5.88
C SER A 74 -4.24 -2.92 4.94
N ALA A 75 -5.41 -3.28 4.42
CA ALA A 75 -6.23 -2.36 3.62
C ALA A 75 -6.60 -1.08 4.39
N ARG A 76 -6.73 -1.16 5.72
CA ARG A 76 -6.97 0.01 6.59
C ARG A 76 -5.79 0.97 6.56
N THR A 77 -4.56 0.47 6.61
CA THR A 77 -3.34 1.28 6.52
C THR A 77 -3.26 1.97 5.17
N ILE A 78 -3.50 1.23 4.07
CA ILE A 78 -3.52 1.80 2.71
C ILE A 78 -4.53 2.93 2.61
N ARG A 79 -5.78 2.71 3.05
CA ARG A 79 -6.83 3.74 3.03
C ARG A 79 -6.45 4.97 3.86
N ARG A 80 -5.90 4.78 5.06
CA ARG A 80 -5.45 5.88 5.92
C ARG A 80 -4.36 6.71 5.22
N ARG A 81 -3.39 6.06 4.58
CA ARG A 81 -2.30 6.75 3.86
C ARG A 81 -2.80 7.51 2.63
N LEU A 82 -3.72 6.92 1.88
CA LEU A 82 -4.38 7.63 0.77
C LEU A 82 -5.14 8.87 1.27
N GLN A 83 -5.89 8.75 2.38
CA GLN A 83 -6.59 9.89 2.96
C GLN A 83 -5.63 10.99 3.46
N GLN A 84 -4.53 10.61 4.11
CA GLN A 84 -3.49 11.55 4.57
C GLN A 84 -2.85 12.32 3.41
N SER A 85 -2.79 11.72 2.22
CA SER A 85 -2.28 12.35 0.99
C SER A 85 -3.38 13.04 0.17
N GLY A 86 -4.60 13.17 0.70
CA GLY A 86 -5.73 13.80 0.00
C GLY A 86 -6.36 12.93 -1.10
N LEU A 87 -5.92 11.67 -1.24
CA LEU A 87 -6.47 10.73 -2.20
C LEU A 87 -7.70 10.04 -1.61
N SER A 88 -8.85 10.30 -2.23
CA SER A 88 -10.11 9.60 -1.95
C SER A 88 -10.66 8.95 -3.21
N ALA A 89 -11.35 7.83 -3.00
CA ALA A 89 -12.13 7.20 -4.07
C ALA A 89 -13.19 8.20 -4.56
N ARG A 90 -13.37 8.30 -5.88
CA ARG A 90 -14.44 9.15 -6.43
C ARG A 90 -15.78 8.59 -5.97
N ARG A 91 -16.46 9.28 -5.07
CA ARG A 91 -17.86 9.04 -4.77
C ARG A 91 -18.66 9.66 -5.90
N SER A 92 -19.44 8.89 -6.64
CA SER A 92 -20.45 9.47 -7.53
C SER A 92 -21.39 10.30 -6.64
N LEU A 93 -21.27 11.63 -6.70
CA LEU A 93 -22.07 12.55 -5.89
C LEU A 93 -23.54 12.53 -6.33
N LEU A 94 -23.81 12.05 -7.55
CA LEU A 94 -25.14 11.85 -8.09
C LEU A 94 -25.49 10.36 -8.02
N GLY A 95 -26.10 9.97 -6.91
CA GLY A 95 -26.80 8.69 -6.82
C GLY A 95 -28.18 8.85 -7.45
N LEU A 96 -28.27 8.92 -8.78
CA LEU A 96 -29.58 8.73 -9.42
C LEU A 96 -30.10 7.36 -8.95
N PRO A 97 -31.30 7.28 -8.34
CA PRO A 97 -31.83 6.01 -7.90
C PRO A 97 -32.04 5.12 -9.13
N LEU A 98 -31.08 4.23 -9.37
CA LEU A 98 -31.18 3.22 -10.41
C LEU A 98 -32.39 2.36 -10.09
N LYS A 99 -33.37 2.33 -11.00
CA LYS A 99 -34.49 1.39 -10.99
C LYS A 99 -33.94 -0.04 -10.92
N GLN A 100 -34.72 -0.97 -10.37
CA GLN A 100 -34.30 -2.36 -10.15
C GLN A 100 -33.74 -3.02 -11.41
N ASN A 101 -34.37 -2.78 -12.57
CA ASN A 101 -33.89 -3.29 -13.87
C ASN A 101 -32.52 -2.75 -14.26
N HIS A 102 -32.24 -1.47 -14.02
CA HIS A 102 -30.93 -0.88 -14.31
C HIS A 102 -29.83 -1.48 -13.41
N ARG A 103 -30.15 -1.80 -12.15
CA ARG A 103 -29.21 -2.48 -11.24
C ARG A 103 -28.91 -3.90 -11.72
N ARG A 104 -29.92 -4.64 -12.19
CA ARG A 104 -29.76 -6.00 -12.73
C ARG A 104 -28.88 -6.00 -13.98
N LEU A 105 -29.19 -5.14 -14.96
CA LEU A 105 -28.41 -5.01 -16.20
C LEU A 105 -26.97 -4.58 -15.93
N ARG A 106 -26.76 -3.63 -15.01
CA ARG A 106 -25.41 -3.20 -14.62
C ARG A 106 -24.61 -4.32 -13.97
N ARG A 107 -25.23 -5.15 -13.11
CA ARG A 107 -24.56 -6.32 -12.52
C ARG A 107 -24.18 -7.33 -13.60
N GLN A 108 -25.13 -7.69 -14.46
CA GLN A 108 -24.89 -8.61 -15.58
C GLN A 108 -23.73 -8.12 -16.46
N TRP A 109 -23.72 -6.83 -16.83
CA TRP A 109 -22.65 -6.22 -17.62
C TRP A 109 -21.28 -6.25 -16.91
N CYS A 110 -21.25 -6.06 -15.59
CA CYS A 110 -20.02 -6.18 -14.80
C CYS A 110 -19.55 -7.63 -14.71
N ASP A 111 -20.46 -8.59 -14.55
CA ASP A 111 -20.15 -10.01 -14.44
C ASP A 111 -19.62 -10.56 -15.77
N GLU A 112 -20.18 -10.15 -16.90
CA GLU A 112 -19.71 -10.48 -18.27
C GLU A 112 -18.29 -9.94 -18.56
N ARG A 113 -17.86 -8.86 -17.89
CA ARG A 113 -16.56 -8.21 -18.10
C ARG A 113 -15.51 -8.55 -17.04
N ARG A 114 -15.83 -9.42 -16.09
CA ARG A 114 -14.94 -9.79 -14.98
C ARG A 114 -14.02 -10.98 -15.31
N LEU A 115 -13.62 -11.09 -16.58
CA LEU A 115 -12.53 -11.97 -17.02
C LEU A 115 -11.22 -11.54 -16.34
#